data_AF-A0A0S8J6B7-F1
#
_entry.id   AF-A0A0S8J6B7-F1
#
_cell.length_a   1.000
_cell.length_b   1.000
_cell.length_c   1.000
_cell.angle_alpha   90.00
_cell.angle_beta   90.00
_cell.angle_gamma   90.00
#
_symmetry.space_group_name_H-M   'P 1'
#
loop_
_entity.id
_entity.type
_entity.pdbx_description
1 polymer ?
#
loop_
_entity_poly.entity_id
_entity_poly.type
_entity_poly.pdbx_seq_one_letter_code
_entity_poly.pdbx_strand_id
1 'polypeptide(L)'
;MANAYTLYAIAVGTDVIKQISSCRIDPGIQEMLVSGDSSLDNEHASLQTQEPIVRFTTTAITAALDLLGVGGLVIDEAGESNGVDLYFRRRAMGAGIADGDSHVKLTVNLGLMYPRILNVTHGGDPASIDGELACIYDGTNYPIVIAKNQALADLSPAINEVYTIGPWWVNDVRIALVQDLTVDFGLQTQAVHGRACQIRGCRRADQSPGVWGGSPRADDARSAGHPDV
;
A
#
# COMPACT_ATOMS: atom_id res chain seq x y z
N MET A 1 -0.16 -15.91 -28.54
CA MET A 1 -1.03 -14.73 -28.35
C MET A 1 -0.86 -14.22 -26.93
N ALA A 2 -0.74 -12.91 -26.73
CA ALA A 2 -0.57 -12.33 -25.40
C ALA A 2 -1.89 -12.41 -24.61
N ASN A 3 -1.82 -12.80 -23.33
CA ASN A 3 -2.98 -12.79 -22.45
C ASN A 3 -3.27 -11.35 -22.03
N ALA A 4 -4.52 -10.90 -22.23
CA ALA A 4 -4.97 -9.59 -21.76
C ALA A 4 -5.61 -9.71 -20.37
N TYR A 5 -5.30 -8.75 -19.50
CA TYR A 5 -5.81 -8.67 -18.13
C TYR A 5 -6.47 -7.32 -17.90
N THR A 6 -7.58 -7.31 -17.17
CA THR A 6 -8.29 -6.09 -16.77
C THR A 6 -8.52 -6.11 -15.27
N LEU A 7 -8.25 -5.00 -14.57
CA LEU A 7 -8.54 -4.91 -13.14
C LEU A 7 -10.04 -5.09 -12.90
N TYR A 8 -10.38 -5.94 -11.95
CA TYR A 8 -11.77 -6.29 -11.61
C TYR A 8 -12.18 -5.73 -10.26
N ALA A 9 -11.36 -5.95 -9.24
CA ALA A 9 -11.64 -5.56 -7.87
C ALA A 9 -10.35 -5.25 -7.11
N ILE A 10 -10.48 -4.43 -6.07
CA ILE A 10 -9.46 -4.18 -5.06
C ILE A 10 -10.03 -4.68 -3.74
N ALA A 11 -9.33 -5.58 -3.06
CA ALA A 11 -9.74 -6.12 -1.77
C ALA A 11 -8.74 -5.74 -0.69
N VAL A 12 -9.27 -5.45 0.50
CA VAL A 12 -8.50 -5.18 1.71
C VAL A 12 -9.17 -5.95 2.83
N GLY A 13 -8.52 -7.02 3.29
CA GLY A 13 -9.16 -7.96 4.21
C GLY A 13 -10.44 -8.56 3.61
N THR A 14 -11.60 -8.25 4.22
CA THR A 14 -12.92 -8.70 3.76
C THR A 14 -13.64 -7.71 2.86
N ASP A 15 -13.20 -6.46 2.84
CA ASP A 15 -13.85 -5.39 2.09
C ASP A 15 -13.35 -5.38 0.65
N VAL A 16 -14.28 -5.24 -0.29
CA VAL A 16 -13.99 -5.35 -1.72
C VAL A 16 -14.60 -4.16 -2.47
N ILE A 17 -13.75 -3.35 -3.07
CA ILE A 17 -14.13 -2.31 -4.02
C ILE A 17 -14.27 -2.95 -5.40
N LYS A 18 -15.47 -2.86 -5.98
CA LYS A 18 -15.80 -3.30 -7.34
C LYS A 18 -15.96 -2.10 -8.28
N GLN A 19 -16.42 -2.36 -9.51
CA GLN A 19 -16.78 -1.35 -10.51
C GLN A 19 -15.64 -0.36 -10.82
N ILE A 20 -14.43 -0.91 -10.94
CA ILE A 20 -13.26 -0.12 -11.27
C ILE A 20 -13.25 0.17 -12.77
N SER A 21 -13.31 1.44 -13.13
CA SER A 21 -13.39 1.90 -14.52
C SER A 21 -12.00 2.08 -15.13
N SER A 22 -11.02 2.47 -14.33
CA SER A 22 -9.64 2.64 -14.76
C SER A 22 -8.66 2.24 -13.67
N CYS A 23 -7.50 1.73 -14.09
CA CYS A 23 -6.36 1.50 -13.22
C CYS A 23 -5.08 1.78 -13.98
N ARG A 24 -4.17 2.48 -13.32
CA ARG A 24 -2.81 2.74 -13.82
C ARG A 24 -1.83 2.39 -12.72
N ILE A 25 -0.86 1.57 -13.08
CA ILE A 25 0.26 1.21 -12.20
C ILE A 25 1.49 1.92 -12.75
N ASP A 26 2.13 2.73 -11.92
CA ASP A 26 3.44 3.30 -12.16
C ASP A 26 4.45 2.57 -11.26
N PRO A 27 5.43 1.86 -11.82
CA PRO A 27 6.39 1.11 -11.01
C PRO A 27 7.37 2.02 -10.25
N GLY A 28 7.55 3.28 -10.65
CA GLY A 28 8.41 4.23 -9.94
C GLY A 28 9.86 3.75 -9.74
N ILE A 29 10.39 2.95 -10.67
CA ILE A 29 11.73 2.36 -10.57
C ILE A 29 12.78 3.37 -11.02
N GLN A 30 13.78 3.60 -10.18
CA GLN A 30 14.99 4.35 -10.52
C GLN A 30 16.19 3.39 -10.58
N GLU A 31 16.88 3.38 -11.71
CA GLU A 31 18.07 2.56 -11.93
C GLU A 31 19.33 3.44 -11.86
N MET A 32 20.35 2.94 -11.16
CA MET A 32 21.69 3.50 -11.15
C MET A 32 22.58 2.65 -12.04
N LEU A 33 23.13 3.29 -13.06
CA LEU A 33 24.08 2.71 -13.99
C LEU A 33 25.44 3.36 -13.76
N VAL A 34 26.47 2.56 -13.51
CA VAL A 34 27.85 3.03 -13.34
C VAL A 34 28.73 2.31 -14.36
N SER A 35 29.49 3.09 -15.13
CA SER A 35 30.51 2.61 -16.06
C SER A 35 31.90 3.04 -15.61
N GLY A 36 32.89 2.16 -15.81
CA GLY A 36 34.30 2.43 -15.58
C GLY A 36 34.99 3.12 -16.76
N ASP A 37 36.19 3.64 -16.53
CA ASP A 37 36.99 4.41 -17.49
C ASP A 37 37.14 3.67 -18.84
N SER A 38 36.42 4.16 -19.85
CA SER A 38 36.39 3.67 -21.25
C SER A 38 35.71 2.32 -21.52
N SER A 39 34.97 1.77 -20.55
CA SER A 39 34.10 0.62 -20.83
C SER A 39 32.94 1.04 -21.73
N LEU A 40 32.67 0.23 -22.75
CA LEU A 40 31.49 0.39 -23.62
C LEU A 40 30.19 -0.05 -22.91
N ASP A 41 30.32 -0.89 -21.88
CA ASP A 41 29.21 -1.46 -21.12
C ASP A 41 29.20 -0.93 -19.67
N ASN A 42 28.01 -0.82 -19.07
CA ASN A 42 27.88 -0.51 -17.64
C ASN A 42 28.34 -1.72 -16.82
N GLU A 43 29.36 -1.52 -15.98
CA GLU A 43 29.92 -2.57 -15.14
C GLU A 43 29.04 -2.83 -13.90
N HIS A 44 28.23 -1.85 -13.51
CA HIS A 44 27.29 -1.98 -12.42
C HIS A 44 25.94 -1.39 -12.80
N ALA A 45 24.89 -2.18 -12.61
CA ALA A 45 23.50 -1.76 -12.66
C ALA A 45 22.84 -2.16 -11.34
N SER A 46 22.22 -1.21 -10.67
CA SER A 46 21.43 -1.46 -9.45
C SER A 46 20.15 -0.64 -9.44
N LEU A 47 19.15 -1.14 -8.71
CA LEU A 47 17.90 -0.43 -8.48
C LEU A 47 18.10 0.48 -7.26
N GLN A 48 18.04 1.79 -7.47
CA GLN A 48 18.30 2.78 -6.43
C GLN A 48 17.10 2.95 -5.50
N THR A 49 15.91 3.11 -6.07
CA THR A 49 14.65 3.29 -5.33
C THR A 49 13.50 2.69 -6.14
N GLN A 50 12.50 2.17 -5.43
CA GLN A 50 11.22 1.76 -6.00
C GLN A 50 10.11 2.48 -5.22
N GLU A 51 9.37 3.35 -5.89
CA GLU A 51 8.20 4.04 -5.33
C GLU A 51 6.97 3.77 -6.19
N PRO A 52 6.40 2.56 -6.15
CA PRO A 52 5.28 2.25 -7.01
C PRO A 52 4.02 2.98 -6.54
N ILE A 53 3.27 3.52 -7.51
CA ILE A 53 1.99 4.19 -7.28
C ILE A 53 0.93 3.50 -8.13
N VAL A 54 -0.17 3.11 -7.50
CA VAL A 54 -1.35 2.60 -8.19
C VAL A 54 -2.47 3.63 -8.08
N ARG A 55 -3.01 4.03 -9.23
CA ARG A 55 -4.17 4.94 -9.32
C ARG A 55 -5.34 4.18 -9.89
N PHE A 56 -6.52 4.35 -9.30
CA PHE A 56 -7.73 3.73 -9.79
C PHE A 56 -8.92 4.69 -9.68
N THR A 57 -9.92 4.45 -10.52
CA THR A 57 -11.19 5.19 -10.48
C THR A 57 -12.32 4.18 -10.31
N THR A 58 -13.25 4.43 -9.40
CA THR A 58 -14.42 3.56 -9.18
C THR A 58 -15.72 4.36 -9.11
N THR A 59 -16.82 3.72 -9.51
CA THR A 59 -18.19 4.26 -9.32
C THR A 59 -18.83 3.76 -8.02
N ALA A 60 -18.21 2.81 -7.33
CA ALA A 60 -18.67 2.28 -6.05
C ALA A 60 -18.22 3.17 -4.89
N ILE A 61 -18.87 4.34 -4.75
CA ILE A 61 -18.43 5.42 -3.85
C ILE A 61 -18.57 5.03 -2.38
N THR A 62 -19.66 4.37 -1.98
CA THR A 62 -19.86 4.01 -0.56
C THR A 62 -18.87 2.94 -0.18
N ALA A 63 -18.70 1.90 -1.00
CA ALA A 63 -17.68 0.87 -0.74
C ALA A 63 -16.26 1.47 -0.66
N ALA A 64 -15.94 2.44 -1.51
CA ALA A 64 -14.63 3.11 -1.48
C ALA A 64 -14.45 4.00 -0.25
N LEU A 65 -15.47 4.79 0.13
CA LEU A 65 -15.39 5.70 1.28
C LEU A 65 -15.47 4.97 2.62
N ASP A 66 -16.23 3.87 2.70
CA ASP A 66 -16.30 3.04 3.91
C ASP A 66 -14.95 2.37 4.18
N LEU A 67 -14.28 1.90 3.12
CA LEU A 67 -12.96 1.28 3.25
C LEU A 67 -11.84 2.31 3.51
N LEU A 68 -11.81 3.40 2.74
CA LEU A 68 -10.71 4.36 2.81
C LEU A 68 -10.87 5.37 3.95
N GLY A 69 -12.10 5.66 4.35
CA GLY A 69 -12.42 6.84 5.12
C GLY A 69 -12.02 8.15 4.41
N VAL A 70 -12.23 9.27 5.09
CA VAL A 70 -11.82 10.60 4.60
C VAL A 70 -10.31 10.81 4.75
N GLY A 71 -9.67 10.15 5.71
CA GLY A 71 -8.25 10.30 6.03
C GLY A 71 -7.30 9.36 5.28
N GLY A 72 -7.85 8.42 4.51
CA GLY A 72 -7.09 7.32 3.93
C GLY A 72 -6.86 6.17 4.90
N LEU A 73 -6.47 5.03 4.33
CA LEU A 73 -6.20 3.78 4.99
C LEU A 73 -4.70 3.47 4.94
N VAL A 74 -4.11 3.28 6.12
CA VAL A 74 -2.75 2.75 6.24
C VAL A 74 -2.79 1.24 6.02
N ILE A 75 -1.88 0.77 5.18
CA ILE A 75 -1.73 -0.65 4.84
C ILE A 75 -0.45 -1.12 5.52
N ASP A 76 -0.59 -2.13 6.38
CA ASP A 76 0.51 -2.74 7.12
C ASP A 76 0.25 -4.25 7.23
N GLU A 77 1.20 -5.06 6.77
CA GLU A 77 1.14 -6.52 6.78
C GLU A 77 0.94 -7.10 8.19
N ALA A 78 1.37 -6.38 9.24
CA ALA A 78 1.23 -6.81 10.64
C ALA A 78 -0.04 -6.29 11.35
N GLY A 79 -0.85 -5.48 10.68
CA GLY A 79 -1.99 -4.75 11.26
C GLY A 79 -3.37 -5.37 10.95
N GLU A 80 -4.42 -4.57 11.14
CA GLU A 80 -5.79 -4.96 10.78
C GLU A 80 -6.02 -4.96 9.26
N SER A 81 -5.17 -4.26 8.50
CA SER A 81 -5.20 -4.16 7.04
C SER A 81 -4.18 -5.12 6.42
N ASN A 82 -4.52 -6.42 6.33
CA ASN A 82 -3.67 -7.50 5.78
C ASN A 82 -3.33 -7.33 4.28
N GLY A 83 -2.58 -6.29 3.94
CA GLY A 83 -2.24 -5.92 2.58
C GLY A 83 -3.44 -5.49 1.74
N VAL A 84 -3.14 -5.05 0.51
CA VAL A 84 -4.15 -4.74 -0.51
C VAL A 84 -3.96 -5.64 -1.70
N ASP A 85 -5.01 -6.36 -2.07
CA ASP A 85 -5.02 -7.28 -3.19
C ASP A 85 -5.77 -6.67 -4.39
N LEU A 86 -5.05 -6.42 -5.47
CA LEU A 86 -5.61 -6.03 -6.75
C LEU A 86 -5.82 -7.26 -7.64
N TYR A 87 -7.07 -7.56 -7.97
CA TYR A 87 -7.45 -8.73 -8.76
C TYR A 87 -7.58 -8.37 -10.25
N PHE A 88 -6.72 -8.95 -11.07
CA PHE A 88 -6.69 -8.81 -12.52
C PHE A 88 -7.34 -10.00 -13.20
N ARG A 89 -8.49 -9.76 -13.81
CA ARG A 89 -9.27 -10.76 -14.51
C ARG A 89 -8.72 -10.98 -15.92
N ARG A 90 -8.49 -12.25 -16.27
CA ARG A 90 -7.95 -12.67 -17.56
C ARG A 90 -9.07 -12.73 -18.60
N ARG A 91 -8.85 -12.13 -19.77
CA ARG A 91 -9.77 -12.23 -20.90
C ARG A 91 -9.56 -13.54 -21.66
N ALA A 92 -10.65 -14.25 -21.93
CA ALA A 92 -10.66 -15.40 -22.81
C ALA A 92 -10.78 -14.94 -24.28
N MET A 93 -10.54 -15.87 -25.21
CA MET A 93 -10.80 -15.61 -26.63
C MET A 93 -12.29 -15.29 -26.85
N GLY A 94 -12.57 -14.35 -27.76
CA GLY A 94 -13.95 -13.97 -28.09
C GLY A 94 -14.62 -13.02 -27.08
N ALA A 95 -13.83 -12.14 -26.43
CA ALA A 95 -14.30 -11.18 -25.41
C ALA A 95 -14.90 -11.80 -24.14
N GLY A 96 -14.89 -13.12 -24.04
CA GLY A 96 -15.25 -13.85 -22.83
C GLY A 96 -14.26 -13.63 -21.70
N ILE A 97 -14.59 -14.21 -20.57
CA ILE A 97 -13.75 -14.15 -19.39
C ILE A 97 -13.29 -15.55 -19.06
N ALA A 98 -12.00 -15.70 -18.76
CA ALA A 98 -11.47 -17.01 -18.38
C ALA A 98 -12.05 -17.40 -17.01
N ASP A 99 -12.37 -18.68 -16.85
CA ASP A 99 -12.87 -19.21 -15.58
C ASP A 99 -11.73 -19.77 -14.72
N GLY A 100 -12.04 -20.01 -13.43
CA GLY A 100 -11.15 -20.67 -12.47
C GLY A 100 -9.89 -19.88 -12.10
N ASP A 101 -8.86 -20.62 -11.71
CA ASP A 101 -7.59 -20.09 -11.20
C ASP A 101 -6.65 -19.65 -12.34
N SER A 102 -7.12 -18.74 -13.18
CA SER A 102 -6.36 -18.24 -14.34
C SER A 102 -6.06 -16.75 -14.28
N HIS A 103 -6.32 -16.13 -13.12
CA HIS A 103 -6.20 -14.69 -12.90
C HIS A 103 -4.86 -14.32 -12.25
N VAL A 104 -4.59 -13.03 -12.25
CA VAL A 104 -3.38 -12.45 -11.64
C VAL A 104 -3.81 -11.61 -10.45
N LYS A 105 -3.09 -11.72 -9.35
CA LYS A 105 -3.26 -10.89 -8.16
C LYS A 105 -1.98 -10.09 -7.92
N LEU A 106 -2.13 -8.79 -7.67
CA LEU A 106 -1.04 -7.97 -7.16
C LEU A 106 -1.32 -7.67 -5.70
N THR A 107 -0.41 -8.06 -4.82
CA THR A 107 -0.51 -7.80 -3.38
C THR A 107 0.44 -6.68 -3.01
N VAL A 108 -0.07 -5.66 -2.33
CA VAL A 108 0.70 -4.56 -1.75
C VAL A 108 0.78 -4.78 -0.24
N ASN A 109 1.98 -4.96 0.28
CA ASN A 109 2.19 -5.30 1.68
C ASN A 109 2.18 -4.08 2.60
N LEU A 110 2.81 -2.98 2.17
CA LEU A 110 2.96 -1.75 2.95
C LEU A 110 2.68 -0.53 2.08
N GLY A 111 1.87 0.39 2.59
CA GLY A 111 1.54 1.60 1.85
C GLY A 111 0.48 2.48 2.50
N LEU A 112 0.04 3.48 1.74
CA LEU A 112 -1.07 4.35 2.09
C LEU A 112 -2.04 4.41 0.90
N MET A 113 -3.30 4.08 1.15
CA MET A 113 -4.38 4.21 0.18
C MET A 113 -5.28 5.37 0.59
N TYR A 114 -5.61 6.27 -0.32
CA TYR A 114 -6.42 7.44 0.02
C TYR A 114 -7.29 7.91 -1.16
N PRO A 115 -8.46 8.50 -0.88
CA PRO A 115 -9.26 9.14 -1.90
C PRO A 115 -8.64 10.48 -2.30
N ARG A 116 -8.70 10.82 -3.59
CA ARG A 116 -8.17 12.07 -4.14
C ARG A 116 -9.26 13.05 -4.48
N ILE A 117 -10.11 12.67 -5.45
CA ILE A 117 -11.14 13.54 -5.99
C ILE A 117 -12.41 12.72 -6.15
N LEU A 118 -13.53 13.26 -5.64
CA LEU A 118 -14.88 12.77 -5.91
C LEU A 118 -15.54 13.73 -6.89
N ASN A 119 -16.03 13.20 -8.00
CA ASN A 119 -16.74 13.96 -9.02
C ASN A 119 -18.18 13.45 -9.15
N VAL A 120 -19.13 14.38 -9.12
CA VAL A 120 -20.57 14.09 -9.23
C VAL A 120 -21.20 15.12 -10.15
N THR A 121 -21.97 14.65 -11.13
CA THR A 121 -22.70 15.52 -12.09
C THR A 121 -24.20 15.19 -12.07
N HIS A 122 -25.04 16.19 -12.32
CA HIS A 122 -26.50 16.03 -12.40
C HIS A 122 -26.94 15.62 -13.81
N GLY A 123 -27.58 14.46 -13.93
CA GLY A 123 -28.12 13.97 -15.21
C GLY A 123 -27.05 13.59 -16.25
N GLY A 124 -25.80 13.50 -15.83
CA GLY A 124 -24.66 13.07 -16.64
C GLY A 124 -24.16 11.68 -16.25
N ASP A 125 -22.84 11.51 -16.31
CA ASP A 125 -22.17 10.26 -15.99
C ASP A 125 -22.32 9.88 -14.50
N PRO A 126 -22.29 8.56 -14.18
CA PRO A 126 -22.23 8.09 -12.81
C PRO A 126 -21.16 8.81 -11.99
N ALA A 127 -21.48 9.13 -10.75
CA ALA A 127 -20.51 9.68 -9.82
C ALA A 127 -19.30 8.74 -9.69
N SER A 128 -18.10 9.33 -9.63
CA SER A 128 -16.85 8.59 -9.60
C SER A 128 -15.89 9.15 -8.57
N ILE A 129 -15.11 8.26 -7.95
CA ILE A 129 -14.06 8.61 -7.01
C ILE A 129 -12.72 8.07 -7.51
N ASP A 130 -11.72 8.94 -7.50
CA ASP A 130 -10.34 8.61 -7.77
C ASP A 130 -9.62 8.27 -6.47
N GLY A 131 -8.99 7.10 -6.43
CA GLY A 131 -8.14 6.65 -5.34
C GLY A 131 -6.70 6.49 -5.78
N GLU A 132 -5.78 6.70 -4.84
CA GLU A 132 -4.36 6.46 -5.03
C GLU A 132 -3.82 5.58 -3.92
N LEU A 133 -2.94 4.66 -4.30
CA LEU A 133 -2.25 3.72 -3.44
C LEU A 133 -0.76 3.94 -3.64
N ALA A 134 -0.12 4.54 -2.63
CA ALA A 134 1.32 4.71 -2.57
C ALA A 134 1.93 3.51 -1.84
N CYS A 135 2.78 2.76 -2.52
CA CYS A 135 3.41 1.55 -1.98
C CYS A 135 4.80 1.89 -1.46
N ILE A 136 5.19 1.31 -0.33
CA ILE A 136 6.49 1.56 0.31
C ILE A 136 7.20 0.22 0.57
N TYR A 137 8.52 0.21 0.44
CA TYR A 137 9.34 -0.94 0.81
C TYR A 137 9.45 -1.07 2.33
N ASP A 138 9.11 -2.24 2.87
CA ASP A 138 9.10 -2.53 4.32
C ASP A 138 10.48 -2.93 4.87
N GLY A 139 11.50 -3.03 4.02
CA GLY A 139 12.85 -3.48 4.37
C GLY A 139 13.14 -4.94 4.01
N THR A 140 12.11 -5.76 3.76
CA THR A 140 12.21 -7.22 3.56
C THR A 140 11.49 -7.72 2.30
N ASN A 141 10.26 -7.29 2.07
CA ASN A 141 9.39 -7.73 0.97
C ASN A 141 9.31 -6.68 -0.14
N TYR A 142 9.15 -7.14 -1.38
CA TYR A 142 8.89 -6.23 -2.50
C TYR A 142 7.57 -5.47 -2.29
N PRO A 143 7.50 -4.17 -2.64
CA PRO A 143 6.28 -3.37 -2.42
C PRO A 143 5.05 -3.91 -3.15
N ILE A 144 5.26 -4.57 -4.30
CA ILE A 144 4.23 -5.23 -5.08
C ILE A 144 4.67 -6.67 -5.34
N VAL A 145 3.86 -7.63 -4.89
CA VAL A 145 4.05 -9.07 -5.12
C VAL A 145 3.04 -9.56 -6.15
N ILE A 146 3.51 -10.25 -7.20
CA ILE A 146 2.65 -10.74 -8.29
C ILE A 146 2.41 -12.23 -8.13
N ALA A 147 1.16 -12.62 -7.89
CA ALA A 147 0.73 -14.01 -7.88
C ALA A 147 -0.07 -14.35 -9.15
N LYS A 148 0.25 -15.48 -9.78
CA LYS A 148 -0.48 -16.03 -10.94
C LYS A 148 -1.40 -17.15 -10.48
N ASN A 149 -2.34 -17.52 -11.35
CA ASN A 149 -3.29 -18.61 -11.13
C ASN A 149 -4.09 -18.43 -9.84
N GLN A 150 -4.66 -17.24 -9.65
CA GLN A 150 -5.44 -16.89 -8.48
C GLN A 150 -6.94 -16.97 -8.79
N ALA A 151 -7.74 -17.34 -7.80
CA ALA A 151 -9.19 -17.14 -7.83
C ALA A 151 -9.52 -15.65 -7.69
N LEU A 152 -10.63 -15.20 -8.28
CA LEU A 152 -11.12 -13.84 -8.05
C LEU A 152 -11.81 -13.75 -6.70
N ALA A 153 -11.57 -12.65 -5.98
CA ALA A 153 -12.43 -12.25 -4.88
C ALA A 153 -13.84 -11.93 -5.41
N ASP A 154 -14.86 -12.48 -4.75
CA ASP A 154 -16.29 -12.33 -5.01
C ASP A 154 -16.68 -12.39 -6.51
N LEU A 155 -17.14 -13.57 -6.94
CA LEU A 155 -17.44 -13.90 -8.33
C LEU A 155 -18.73 -13.28 -8.88
N SER A 156 -19.41 -12.39 -8.16
CA SER A 156 -20.63 -11.75 -8.67
C SER A 156 -20.32 -10.42 -9.39
N PRO A 157 -20.28 -10.39 -10.75
CA PRO A 157 -20.22 -9.17 -11.53
C PRO A 157 -21.57 -8.47 -11.48
N ALA A 158 -21.88 -7.85 -10.34
CA ALA A 158 -23.03 -6.99 -10.18
C ALA A 158 -22.56 -5.54 -10.11
N ILE A 159 -23.32 -4.65 -10.76
CA ILE A 159 -23.31 -3.23 -10.42
C ILE A 159 -23.88 -3.16 -9.01
N ASN A 160 -23.05 -2.81 -8.05
CA ASN A 160 -23.46 -2.80 -6.65
C ASN A 160 -24.20 -1.51 -6.34
N GLU A 161 -23.68 -0.40 -6.86
CA GLU A 161 -24.21 0.92 -6.61
C GLU A 161 -23.87 1.91 -7.73
N VAL A 162 -24.70 2.95 -7.84
CA VAL A 162 -24.53 4.09 -8.73
C VAL A 162 -25.12 5.30 -8.02
N TYR A 163 -24.35 6.38 -7.92
CA TYR A 163 -24.80 7.63 -7.30
C TYR A 163 -24.91 8.75 -8.33
N THR A 164 -25.86 9.65 -8.09
CA THR A 164 -26.01 10.93 -8.81
C THR A 164 -26.28 12.03 -7.79
N ILE A 165 -26.11 13.29 -8.19
CA ILE A 165 -26.26 14.41 -7.27
C ILE A 165 -27.73 14.66 -6.91
N GLY A 166 -27.98 14.83 -5.61
CA GLY A 166 -29.27 15.23 -5.07
C GLY A 166 -29.28 16.70 -4.63
N PRO A 167 -30.42 17.20 -4.13
CA PRO A 167 -30.49 18.53 -3.53
C PRO A 167 -29.56 18.61 -2.30
N TRP A 168 -28.90 19.75 -2.12
CA TRP A 168 -27.99 19.98 -1.00
C TRP A 168 -28.56 21.00 -0.03
N TRP A 169 -28.29 20.81 1.25
CA TRP A 169 -28.59 21.71 2.35
C TRP A 169 -27.32 22.38 2.86
N VAL A 170 -27.32 23.70 2.95
CA VAL A 170 -26.29 24.48 3.63
C VAL A 170 -26.97 25.28 4.73
N ASN A 171 -26.66 24.98 6.00
CA ASN A 171 -27.30 25.63 7.16
C ASN A 171 -28.83 25.66 7.04
N ASP A 172 -29.45 24.50 6.76
CA ASP A 172 -30.89 24.32 6.57
C ASP A 172 -31.53 25.06 5.37
N VAL A 173 -30.73 25.74 4.55
CA VAL A 173 -31.18 26.30 3.27
C VAL A 173 -31.00 25.26 2.16
N ARG A 174 -32.09 24.91 1.50
CA ARG A 174 -32.08 23.97 0.37
C ARG A 174 -31.62 24.65 -0.92
N ILE A 175 -30.52 24.17 -1.48
CA ILE A 175 -30.07 24.47 -2.84
C ILE A 175 -30.58 23.34 -3.75
N ALA A 176 -31.63 23.62 -4.50
CA ALA A 176 -32.36 22.61 -5.26
C ALA A 176 -31.70 22.21 -6.58
N LEU A 177 -30.77 23.00 -7.10
CA LEU A 177 -30.18 22.84 -8.43
C LEU A 177 -28.66 22.95 -8.36
N VAL A 178 -28.02 21.94 -7.78
CA VAL A 178 -26.56 21.77 -7.91
C VAL A 178 -26.33 20.92 -9.15
N GLN A 179 -25.58 21.47 -10.12
CA GLN A 179 -25.31 20.79 -11.38
C GLN A 179 -24.08 19.90 -11.26
N ASP A 180 -23.01 20.41 -10.66
CA ASP A 180 -21.75 19.71 -10.51
C ASP A 180 -21.20 19.88 -9.09
N LEU A 181 -20.62 18.80 -8.57
CA LEU A 181 -19.92 18.78 -7.29
C LEU A 181 -18.59 18.05 -7.48
N THR A 182 -17.51 18.77 -7.22
CA THR A 182 -16.17 18.19 -7.08
C THR A 182 -15.71 18.39 -5.66
N VAL A 183 -15.35 17.29 -4.99
CA VAL A 183 -14.73 17.30 -3.67
C VAL A 183 -13.29 16.82 -3.82
N ASP A 184 -12.34 17.71 -3.55
CA ASP A 184 -10.94 17.35 -3.39
C ASP A 184 -10.66 17.09 -1.90
N PHE A 185 -10.13 15.92 -1.60
CA PHE A 185 -9.79 15.53 -0.22
C PHE A 185 -8.52 16.23 0.27
N GLY A 186 -7.73 16.85 -0.62
CA GLY A 186 -6.56 17.65 -0.29
C GLY A 186 -5.39 16.84 0.28
N LEU A 187 -5.45 15.51 0.22
CA LEU A 187 -4.41 14.62 0.73
C LEU A 187 -3.24 14.57 -0.25
N GLN A 188 -2.04 14.81 0.29
CA GLN A 188 -0.78 14.69 -0.46
C GLN A 188 0.14 13.71 0.26
N THR A 189 0.70 12.77 -0.49
CA THR A 189 1.73 11.86 0.01
C THR A 189 3.06 12.59 0.09
N GLN A 190 3.72 12.47 1.23
CA GLN A 190 5.10 12.93 1.40
C GLN A 190 5.92 11.73 1.86
N ALA A 191 6.75 11.22 0.96
CA ALA A 191 7.76 10.22 1.30
C ALA A 191 8.85 10.91 2.11
N VAL A 192 8.70 10.92 3.43
CA VAL A 192 9.78 11.34 4.32
C VAL A 192 10.81 10.21 4.29
N HIS A 193 11.84 10.40 3.47
CA HIS A 193 13.05 9.60 3.53
C HIS A 193 13.74 9.93 4.84
N GLY A 194 13.23 9.34 5.91
CA GLY A 194 13.90 9.31 7.19
C GLY A 194 15.21 8.58 6.95
N ARG A 195 16.27 9.35 6.69
CA ARG A 195 17.59 8.95 7.13
C ARG A 195 17.42 8.80 8.63
N ALA A 196 17.10 7.60 9.10
CA ALA A 196 17.64 7.12 10.35
C ALA A 196 19.16 7.21 10.13
N CYS A 197 19.70 8.41 10.32
CA CYS A 197 21.10 8.65 10.47
C CYS A 197 21.43 7.87 11.73
N GLN A 198 21.76 6.60 11.55
CA GLN A 198 22.13 5.67 12.59
C GLN A 198 23.53 6.04 13.09
N ILE A 199 23.78 7.33 13.35
CA ILE A 199 24.81 7.78 14.28
C ILE A 199 24.21 7.65 15.69
N ARG A 200 23.85 6.40 16.04
CA ARG A 200 23.77 5.90 17.41
C ARG A 200 24.72 4.72 17.60
N GLY A 201 25.81 4.69 16.81
CA GLY A 201 26.85 3.66 16.86
C GLY A 201 28.28 4.18 17.03
N CYS A 202 28.62 5.38 16.53
CA CYS A 202 29.93 6.00 16.84
C CYS A 202 29.90 6.74 18.18
N ARG A 203 29.43 6.07 19.24
CA ARG A 203 29.75 6.49 20.61
C ARG A 203 31.14 5.94 20.89
N ARG A 204 32.12 6.82 20.70
CA ARG A 204 33.48 6.81 21.24
C ARG A 204 33.57 5.83 22.43
N ALA A 205 34.32 4.75 22.27
CA ALA A 205 34.85 4.00 23.39
C ALA A 205 35.81 4.92 24.14
N ASP A 206 35.30 5.73 25.07
CA ASP A 206 36.12 6.42 26.06
C ASP A 206 35.28 6.75 27.32
N GLN A 207 35.83 6.33 28.46
CA GLN A 207 35.48 6.69 29.84
C GLN A 207 34.23 6.04 30.45
N SER A 208 34.37 4.75 30.78
CA SER A 208 33.87 4.30 32.08
C SER A 208 34.58 5.13 33.17
N PRO A 209 33.87 5.90 34.01
CA PRO A 209 34.52 6.53 35.15
C PRO A 209 34.99 5.40 36.08
N GLY A 210 36.31 5.36 36.30
CA GLY A 210 36.96 4.41 37.19
C GLY A 210 36.34 4.50 38.58
N VAL A 211 35.48 3.53 38.90
CA VAL A 211 35.12 3.21 40.27
C VAL A 211 36.36 2.57 40.89
N TRP A 212 37.15 3.40 41.57
CA TRP A 212 38.07 2.99 42.61
C TRP A 212 37.27 2.35 43.75
N GLY A 213 36.83 1.12 43.55
CA GLY A 213 36.17 0.28 44.55
C GLY A 213 37.10 -0.88 44.88
N GLY A 214 37.75 -0.79 46.04
CA GLY A 214 38.78 -1.72 46.48
C GLY A 214 38.35 -3.18 46.46
N SER A 215 39.32 -4.04 46.15
CA SER A 215 39.23 -5.49 46.29
C SER A 215 39.00 -5.89 47.75
N PRO A 216 37.87 -6.55 48.09
CA PRO A 216 37.80 -7.30 49.33
C PRO A 216 38.64 -8.57 49.17
N ARG A 217 39.56 -8.74 50.11
CA ARG A 217 40.45 -9.88 50.30
C ARG A 217 39.71 -11.21 50.11
N ALA A 218 40.30 -12.06 49.27
CA ALA A 218 40.08 -13.49 49.31
C ALA A 218 40.76 -14.03 50.58
N ASP A 219 40.02 -14.10 51.68
CA ASP A 219 40.35 -14.86 52.89
C ASP A 219 39.10 -14.83 53.77
N ASP A 220 38.20 -15.79 53.60
CA ASP A 220 37.60 -16.45 54.76
C ASP A 220 36.85 -17.72 54.35
N ALA A 221 37.38 -18.81 54.87
CA ALA A 221 36.88 -20.16 54.79
C ALA A 221 35.51 -20.31 55.46
N ARG A 222 34.69 -21.24 54.95
CA ARG A 222 34.10 -22.29 55.79
C ARG A 222 33.51 -23.42 54.94
N SER A 223 34.22 -24.53 55.00
CA SER A 223 33.77 -25.89 54.75
C SER A 223 32.70 -26.33 55.76
N ALA A 224 31.55 -26.79 55.27
CA ALA A 224 30.67 -27.80 55.86
C ALA A 224 29.70 -28.19 54.72
N GLY A 225 29.61 -29.41 54.18
CA GLY A 225 29.79 -30.73 54.78
C GLY A 225 28.43 -31.24 55.29
N HIS A 226 27.66 -31.96 54.46
CA HIS A 226 26.71 -33.01 54.90
C HIS A 226 26.15 -33.82 53.70
N PRO A 227 25.64 -35.07 53.89
CA PRO A 227 26.06 -36.24 53.13
C PRO A 227 24.91 -36.89 52.33
N ASP A 228 25.27 -37.98 51.67
CA ASP A 228 24.45 -38.95 50.95
C ASP A 228 23.12 -39.31 51.62
N VAL A 229 22.04 -39.31 50.82
CA VAL A 229 21.08 -40.43 50.65
C VAL A 229 20.63 -40.48 49.20
#